data_AF-A0A531LLC2-F1
#
_entry.id   AF-A0A531LLC2-F1
#
_cell.length_a   1.000
_cell.length_b   1.000
_cell.length_c   1.000
_cell.angle_alpha   90.00
_cell.angle_beta   90.00
_cell.angle_gamma   90.00
#
_symmetry.space_group_name_H-M   'P 1'
#
loop_
_entity.id
_entity.type
_entity.pdbx_description
1 polymer ?
#
loop_
_entity_poly.entity_id
_entity_poly.type
_entity_poly.pdbx_seq_one_letter_code
_entity_poly.pdbx_strand_id
1 'polypeptide(L)'
;PHNVYTILILIQIGPEDETVLADGKVRWKGEAVVAVLAETERAAQEAAAKVKVDYEVLPAVFDMEEALKPGAPLVNEYHGQNHYLYD
;
A
#
# COMPACT_ATOMS: atom_id res chain seq x y z
N PRO A 1 -13.95 -6.90 -1.87
CA PRO A 1 -15.20 -6.50 -2.54
C PRO A 1 -14.84 -5.99 -3.94
N HIS A 2 -15.73 -5.97 -4.93
CA HIS A 2 -15.35 -5.35 -6.21
C HIS A 2 -15.77 -3.88 -6.12
N ASN A 3 -14.83 -2.98 -5.85
CA ASN A 3 -15.13 -1.55 -5.78
C ASN A 3 -15.23 -0.95 -7.18
N VAL A 4 -16.31 -1.31 -7.89
CA VAL A 4 -16.59 -0.98 -9.30
C VAL A 4 -16.78 0.52 -9.59
N TYR A 5 -16.60 1.41 -8.60
CA TYR A 5 -16.85 2.85 -8.73
C TYR A 5 -15.58 3.72 -8.75
N THR A 6 -14.38 3.14 -8.77
CA THR A 6 -13.15 3.94 -8.94
C THR A 6 -12.94 4.29 -10.41
N ILE A 7 -12.64 5.57 -10.67
CA ILE A 7 -12.38 6.07 -12.03
C ILE A 7 -11.22 5.34 -12.73
N LEU A 8 -10.32 4.74 -11.94
CA LEU A 8 -9.20 3.93 -12.42
C LEU A 8 -9.65 2.66 -13.15
N ILE A 9 -10.73 2.01 -12.72
CA ILE A 9 -11.28 0.83 -13.41
C ILE A 9 -11.80 1.21 -14.80
N LEU A 10 -12.42 2.38 -14.94
CA LEU A 10 -12.96 2.86 -16.22
C LEU A 10 -11.86 3.09 -17.27
N ILE A 11 -10.64 3.36 -16.82
CA ILE A 11 -9.45 3.52 -17.67
C ILE A 11 -8.54 2.28 -17.62
N GLN A 12 -9.10 1.12 -17.22
CA GLN A 12 -8.44 -0.20 -17.19
C GLN A 12 -7.21 -0.30 -16.27
N ILE A 13 -7.13 0.56 -15.25
CA ILE A 13 -6.12 0.49 -14.19
C ILE A 13 -6.76 -0.20 -12.98
N GLY A 14 -6.43 -1.48 -12.81
CA GLY A 14 -6.70 -2.23 -11.57
C GLY A 14 -5.54 -2.11 -10.58
N PRO A 15 -5.59 -2.74 -9.39
CA PRO A 15 -6.65 -3.65 -8.96
C PRO A 15 -7.94 -2.91 -8.66
N GLU A 16 -9.07 -3.61 -8.80
CA GLU A 16 -10.41 -3.04 -8.56
C GLU A 16 -10.66 -2.68 -7.10
N ASP A 17 -9.85 -3.22 -6.18
CA ASP A 17 -9.96 -2.99 -4.74
C ASP A 17 -8.56 -2.76 -4.16
N GLU A 18 -8.42 -1.75 -3.31
CA GLU A 18 -7.23 -1.53 -2.50
C GLU A 18 -7.45 -2.13 -1.11
N THR A 19 -6.44 -2.84 -0.61
CA THR A 19 -6.52 -3.45 0.72
C THR A 19 -6.47 -2.36 1.79
N VAL A 20 -7.43 -2.39 2.73
CA VAL A 20 -7.48 -1.43 3.86
C VAL A 20 -6.23 -1.52 4.75
N LEU A 21 -5.69 -2.73 4.89
CA LEU A 21 -4.45 -3.02 5.58
C LEU A 21 -3.45 -3.57 4.57
N ALA A 22 -2.19 -3.18 4.68
CA ALA A 22 -1.11 -3.67 3.84
C ALA A 22 -1.05 -5.21 3.89
N ASP A 23 -1.12 -5.83 2.73
CA ASP A 23 -0.97 -7.28 2.57
C ASP A 23 0.37 -7.61 1.93
N GLY A 24 1.20 -8.37 2.65
CA GLY A 24 2.53 -8.81 2.23
C GLY A 24 3.62 -7.73 2.15
N LYS A 25 3.28 -6.49 1.79
CA LYS A 25 4.24 -5.39 1.58
C LYS A 25 3.65 -4.03 1.96
N VAL A 26 4.40 -3.25 2.72
CA VAL A 26 4.14 -1.83 2.96
C VAL A 26 4.84 -1.00 1.90
N ARG A 27 4.11 -0.10 1.26
CA ARG A 27 4.52 0.70 0.10
C ARG A 27 4.90 2.12 0.45
N TRP A 28 4.35 2.68 1.54
CA TRP A 28 4.71 4.01 2.02
C TRP A 28 4.65 4.13 3.54
N LYS A 29 5.32 5.16 4.06
CA LYS A 29 5.28 5.48 5.48
C LYS A 29 3.87 5.88 5.89
N GLY A 30 3.31 5.17 6.87
CA GLY A 30 1.98 5.46 7.42
C GLY A 30 0.84 4.62 6.82
N GLU A 31 1.14 3.71 5.89
CA GLU A 31 0.16 2.70 5.47
C GLU A 31 -0.24 1.83 6.68
N ALA A 32 -1.53 1.53 6.80
CA ALA A 32 -2.05 0.74 7.91
C ALA A 32 -1.66 -0.73 7.73
N VAL A 33 -1.16 -1.39 8.78
CA VAL A 33 -0.67 -2.78 8.71
C VAL A 33 -1.55 -3.75 9.49
N VAL A 34 -2.07 -3.32 10.64
CA VAL A 34 -2.93 -4.13 11.49
C VAL A 34 -3.94 -3.26 12.22
N ALA A 35 -5.13 -3.81 12.45
CA ALA A 35 -6.14 -3.21 13.31
C ALA A 35 -6.19 -3.94 14.66
N VAL A 36 -6.25 -3.18 15.75
CA VAL A 36 -6.41 -3.71 17.10
C VAL A 36 -7.78 -3.32 17.63
N LEU A 37 -8.57 -4.31 18.05
CA LEU A 37 -9.90 -4.11 18.62
C LEU A 37 -9.88 -4.50 20.09
N ALA A 38 -10.55 -3.70 20.92
CA ALA A 38 -10.75 -3.96 22.34
C ALA A 38 -12.08 -3.34 22.80
N GLU A 39 -12.54 -3.72 23.99
CA GLU A 39 -13.79 -3.21 24.57
C GLU A 39 -13.76 -1.70 24.87
N THR A 40 -12.56 -1.12 25.00
CA THR A 40 -12.38 0.33 25.21
C THR A 40 -11.25 0.86 24.35
N GLU A 41 -11.33 2.14 23.98
CA GLU A 41 -10.29 2.84 23.22
C GLU A 41 -8.92 2.78 23.93
N ARG A 42 -8.90 2.98 25.26
CA ARG A 42 -7.67 2.90 26.06
C ARG A 42 -7.01 1.52 25.94
N ALA A 43 -7.79 0.45 26.06
CA ALA A 43 -7.27 -0.91 25.94
C ALA A 43 -6.75 -1.19 24.52
N ALA A 44 -7.44 -0.68 23.49
CA ALA A 44 -7.00 -0.81 22.10
C ALA A 44 -5.66 -0.10 21.85
N GLN A 45 -5.50 1.12 22.35
CA GLN A 45 -4.25 1.90 22.24
C GLN A 45 -3.10 1.22 22.99
N GLU A 46 -3.33 0.77 24.24
CA GLU A 46 -2.34 0.05 25.03
C GLU A 46 -1.90 -1.26 24.37
N ALA A 47 -2.81 -1.97 23.70
CA ALA A 47 -2.51 -3.19 22.95
C ALA A 47 -1.79 -2.87 21.63
N ALA A 48 -2.22 -1.85 20.89
CA ALA A 48 -1.57 -1.40 19.66
C ALA A 48 -0.10 -1.00 19.89
N ALA A 49 0.21 -0.34 21.02
CA ALA A 49 1.58 0.02 21.39
C ALA A 49 2.50 -1.19 21.66
N LYS A 50 1.93 -2.39 21.88
CA LYS A 50 2.67 -3.64 22.11
C LYS A 50 2.86 -4.45 20.84
N VAL A 51 2.18 -4.10 19.76
CA VAL A 51 2.33 -4.76 18.46
C VAL A 51 3.76 -4.58 17.98
N LYS A 52 4.36 -5.69 17.55
CA LYS A 52 5.66 -5.70 16.86
C LYS A 52 5.43 -6.28 15.47
N VAL A 53 5.97 -5.60 14.47
CA VAL A 53 5.95 -6.05 13.08
C VAL A 53 7.40 -6.19 12.64
N ASP A 54 7.76 -7.38 12.18
CA ASP A 54 9.07 -7.65 11.62
C ASP A 54 9.03 -7.34 10.13
N TYR A 55 9.90 -6.45 9.67
CA TYR A 55 9.97 -6.02 8.28
C TYR A 55 11.26 -6.53 7.63
N GLU A 56 11.14 -7.00 6.39
CA GLU A 56 12.25 -7.00 5.46
C GLU A 56 12.33 -5.63 4.78
N VAL A 57 13.47 -4.95 4.90
CA VAL A 57 13.65 -3.63 4.29
C VAL A 57 13.89 -3.79 2.79
N LEU A 58 13.00 -3.23 1.99
CA LEU A 58 13.11 -3.20 0.53
C LEU A 58 13.67 -1.85 0.05
N PRO A 59 14.34 -1.81 -1.11
CA PRO A 59 14.72 -0.56 -1.76
C PRO A 59 13.49 0.32 -2.00
N ALA A 60 13.56 1.59 -1.62
CA ALA A 60 12.50 2.56 -1.81
C ALA A 60 12.87 3.59 -2.88
N VAL A 61 11.87 4.17 -3.52
CA VAL A 61 12.01 5.29 -4.45
C VAL A 61 11.07 6.41 -4.01
N PHE A 62 11.61 7.63 -3.87
CA PHE A 62 10.88 8.78 -3.33
C PHE A 62 10.78 9.95 -4.32
N ASP A 63 11.46 9.83 -5.45
CA ASP A 63 11.50 10.83 -6.50
C ASP A 63 10.85 10.28 -7.77
N MET A 64 10.09 11.13 -8.48
CA MET A 64 9.37 10.72 -9.67
C MET A 64 10.31 10.40 -10.84
N GLU A 65 11.35 11.20 -11.06
CA GLU A 65 12.29 10.98 -12.16
C GLU A 65 13.09 9.68 -11.92
N GLU A 66 13.49 9.43 -10.68
CA GLU A 66 14.11 8.15 -10.30
C GLU A 66 13.17 6.96 -10.52
N ALA A 67 11.88 7.10 -10.20
CA ALA A 67 10.88 6.03 -10.36
C ALA A 67 10.63 5.64 -11.82
N LEU A 68 10.89 6.55 -12.77
CA LEU A 68 10.77 6.32 -14.21
C LEU A 68 11.99 5.61 -14.81
N LYS A 69 13.12 5.53 -14.09
CA LYS A 69 14.34 4.92 -14.62
C LYS A 69 14.19 3.40 -14.76
N PRO A 70 14.84 2.78 -15.77
CA PRO A 70 14.92 1.33 -15.86
C PRO A 70 15.52 0.72 -14.59
N GLY A 71 14.85 -0.28 -14.02
CA GLY A 71 15.31 -0.96 -12.81
C GLY A 71 15.04 -0.23 -11.50
N ALA A 72 14.28 0.88 -11.53
CA ALA A 72 13.78 1.50 -10.30
C ALA A 72 12.97 0.49 -9.46
N PRO A 73 13.03 0.58 -8.11
CA PRO A 73 12.23 -0.27 -7.25
C PRO A 73 10.76 -0.17 -7.61
N LEU A 74 10.12 -1.31 -7.86
CA LEU A 74 8.70 -1.36 -8.17
C LEU A 74 7.89 -1.21 -6.88
N VAL A 75 7.06 -0.17 -6.80
CA VAL A 75 6.25 0.09 -5.61
C VAL A 75 5.06 -0.86 -5.55
N ASN A 76 4.42 -1.11 -6.69
CA ASN A 76 3.28 -2.01 -6.79
C ASN A 76 3.46 -3.01 -7.96
N GLU A 77 3.61 -4.27 -7.58
CA GLU A 77 3.85 -5.41 -8.46
C GLU A 77 2.71 -5.63 -9.46
N TYR A 78 1.48 -5.27 -9.10
CA TYR A 78 0.30 -5.49 -9.94
C TYR A 78 0.41 -4.77 -11.29
N HIS A 79 1.01 -3.58 -11.33
CA HIS A 79 1.08 -2.77 -12.55
C HIS A 79 2.33 -3.05 -13.38
N GLY A 80 3.34 -3.72 -12.81
CA GLY A 80 4.62 -3.98 -13.48
C GLY A 80 5.51 -2.74 -13.73
N GLN A 81 5.01 -1.53 -13.45
CA GLN A 81 5.72 -0.26 -13.62
C GLN A 81 5.22 0.80 -12.61
N ASN A 82 5.99 1.89 -12.45
CA ASN A 82 5.69 2.96 -11.50
C ASN A 82 4.91 4.16 -12.11
N HIS A 83 4.44 4.06 -13.35
CA HIS A 83 3.72 5.13 -14.03
C HIS A 83 2.60 4.58 -14.91
N TYR A 84 1.66 5.45 -15.28
CA TYR A 84 0.65 5.15 -16.29
C TYR A 84 0.82 6.10 -17.46
N LEU A 85 0.66 5.58 -18.66
CA LEU A 85 0.55 6.38 -19.87
C LEU A 85 -0.92 6.37 -20.27
N TYR A 86 -1.46 7.56 -20.49
CA TYR A 86 -2.80 7.74 -21.03
C TYR A 86 -2.66 8.44 -22.38
N ASP A 87 -3.35 7.92 -23.39
CA ASP A 87 -3.52 8.56 -24.70
C ASP A 87 -4.80 9.41 -24.74
#